data_AF-A0A7J9ASR0-F1
#
_entry.id   AF-A0A7J9ASR0-F1
#
_cell.length_a   1.000
_cell.length_b   1.000
_cell.length_c   1.000
_cell.angle_alpha   90.00
_cell.angle_beta   90.00
_cell.angle_gamma   90.00
#
_symmetry.space_group_name_H-M   'P 1'
#
loop_
_entity.id
_entity.type
_entity.pdbx_description
1 polymer ?
#
loop_
_entity_poly.entity_id
_entity_poly.type
_entity_poly.pdbx_seq_one_letter_code
_entity_poly.pdbx_strand_id
1 'polypeptide(L)'
;MNALRAAQIEQGNIDPYSIFTQPCKDTSTLRHNMRGHYPWMSRAYDPCTERYSKVYFNRLEVQKALHANVTALSYPWQTCSDIVGNYWTDAPLSMLPIYKELIAAGLRIWVYSGDTDAVVPVTATRYSIDALKLPTVINWYPWYDNGKVGGWSQAYKGLTLVTVTGAGHEVPLHRPRQAFILFRSFLENKLMPS
;
A
#
# COMPACT_ATOMS: atom_id res chain seq x y z
N MET A 1 -6.80 -6.29 -28.80
CA MET A 1 -5.90 -6.34 -27.62
C MET A 1 -6.69 -5.85 -26.41
N ASN A 2 -6.64 -6.56 -25.28
CA ASN A 2 -7.23 -6.12 -24.01
C ASN A 2 -6.45 -4.88 -23.51
N ALA A 3 -7.15 -3.81 -23.10
CA ALA A 3 -6.54 -2.57 -22.59
C ALA A 3 -5.58 -2.82 -21.42
N LEU A 4 -5.89 -3.77 -20.53
CA LEU A 4 -5.00 -4.15 -19.43
C LEU A 4 -3.70 -4.77 -19.93
N ARG A 5 -3.78 -5.57 -21.00
CA ARG A 5 -2.59 -6.19 -21.60
C ARG A 5 -1.71 -5.17 -22.30
N ALA A 6 -2.32 -4.19 -22.98
CA ALA A 6 -1.59 -3.08 -23.58
C ALA A 6 -0.86 -2.26 -22.50
N ALA A 7 -1.54 -1.90 -21.40
CA ALA A 7 -0.94 -1.17 -20.29
C ALA A 7 0.25 -1.92 -19.66
N GLN A 8 0.14 -3.25 -19.47
CA GLN A 8 1.25 -4.07 -18.97
C GLN A 8 2.48 -4.04 -19.89
N ILE A 9 2.29 -3.95 -21.21
CA ILE A 9 3.38 -3.88 -22.18
C ILE A 9 3.99 -2.47 -22.18
N GLU A 10 3.16 -1.43 -22.12
CA GLU A 10 3.57 -0.03 -22.14
C GLU A 10 4.32 0.40 -20.88
N GLN A 11 4.09 -0.27 -19.73
CA GLN A 11 4.75 0.02 -18.46
C GLN A 11 6.29 0.01 -18.55
N GLY A 12 6.86 -0.89 -19.33
CA GLY A 12 8.32 -1.05 -19.42
C GLY A 12 8.97 -1.56 -18.13
N ASN A 13 10.28 -1.32 -17.98
CA ASN A 13 11.08 -1.81 -16.84
C ASN A 13 11.04 -0.85 -15.64
N ILE A 14 9.84 -0.66 -15.07
CA ILE A 14 9.60 0.10 -13.84
C ILE A 14 8.89 -0.77 -12.81
N ASP A 15 9.09 -0.48 -11.53
CA ASP A 15 8.27 -1.03 -10.46
C ASP A 15 6.95 -0.23 -10.39
N PRO A 16 5.78 -0.81 -10.74
CA PRO A 16 4.52 -0.08 -10.74
C PRO A 16 4.03 0.20 -9.31
N TYR A 17 4.52 -0.53 -8.31
CA TYR A 17 4.18 -0.33 -6.92
C TYR A 17 4.95 0.85 -6.31
N SER A 18 6.07 1.28 -6.90
CA SER A 18 6.70 2.57 -6.60
C SER A 18 7.56 3.05 -7.76
N ILE A 19 6.99 3.93 -8.59
CA ILE A 19 7.53 4.30 -9.91
C ILE A 19 8.90 4.99 -9.88
N PHE A 20 9.35 5.48 -8.73
CA PHE A 20 10.67 6.09 -8.57
C PHE A 20 11.72 5.13 -8.01
N THR A 21 11.35 3.91 -7.62
CA THR A 21 12.29 2.91 -7.12
C THR A 21 12.79 1.99 -8.23
N GLN A 22 13.94 1.35 -7.98
CA GLN A 22 14.48 0.37 -8.92
C GLN A 22 13.71 -0.95 -8.82
N PRO A 23 13.42 -1.63 -9.95
CA PRO A 23 12.88 -2.99 -9.94
C PRO A 23 13.84 -4.00 -9.29
N CYS A 24 13.28 -5.07 -8.71
CA CYS A 24 14.08 -6.22 -8.31
C CYS A 24 14.60 -6.97 -9.55
N LYS A 25 15.92 -7.13 -9.66
CA LYS A 25 16.54 -7.91 -10.75
C LYS A 25 16.45 -9.40 -10.48
N ASP A 26 16.11 -10.19 -11.49
CA ASP A 26 15.97 -11.64 -11.33
C ASP A 26 17.25 -12.33 -10.85
N THR A 27 18.41 -11.85 -11.30
CA THR A 27 19.74 -12.37 -10.98
C THR A 27 20.36 -11.78 -9.71
N SER A 28 19.63 -10.97 -8.94
CA SER A 28 20.16 -10.40 -7.69
C SER A 28 20.47 -11.52 -6.69
N THR A 29 21.71 -11.56 -6.21
CA THR A 29 22.09 -12.41 -5.09
C THR A 29 21.26 -12.03 -3.87
N LEU A 30 20.87 -12.99 -3.01
CA LEU A 30 20.19 -12.77 -1.72
C LEU A 30 21.03 -12.00 -0.67
N ARG A 31 22.05 -11.26 -1.12
CA ARG A 31 22.79 -10.33 -0.27
C ARG A 31 21.96 -9.05 -0.17
N HIS A 32 21.58 -8.68 1.05
CA HIS A 32 21.00 -7.37 1.37
C HIS A 32 21.91 -6.26 0.83
N ASN A 33 21.64 -5.80 -0.38
CA ASN A 33 22.36 -4.71 -1.00
C ASN A 33 21.62 -3.41 -0.70
N MET A 34 21.74 -2.94 0.56
CA MET A 34 21.27 -1.63 1.01
C MET A 34 22.07 -0.46 0.40
N ARG A 35 22.59 -0.59 -0.82
CA ARG A 35 23.47 0.41 -1.46
C ARG A 35 22.70 1.51 -2.20
N GLY A 36 21.37 1.41 -2.28
CA GLY A 36 20.52 2.45 -2.87
C GLY A 36 20.24 3.58 -1.88
N HIS A 37 20.86 4.74 -2.08
CA HIS A 37 20.49 5.95 -1.37
C HIS A 37 19.49 6.73 -2.23
N TYR A 38 18.23 6.79 -1.78
CA TYR A 38 17.17 7.50 -2.46
C TYR A 38 16.90 8.81 -1.70
N PRO A 39 17.06 10.00 -2.31
CA PRO A 39 16.91 11.29 -1.63
C PRO A 39 15.57 11.46 -0.88
N TRP A 40 14.53 10.79 -1.36
CA TRP A 40 13.21 10.83 -0.75
C TRP A 40 13.01 9.76 0.33
N MET A 41 13.82 8.69 0.42
CA MET A 41 13.63 7.61 1.40
C MET A 41 14.64 7.67 2.54
N SER A 42 14.17 7.53 3.78
CA SER A 42 15.00 7.64 4.98
C SER A 42 15.97 6.47 5.20
N ARG A 43 15.77 5.35 4.49
CA ARG A 43 16.59 4.13 4.57
C ARG A 43 16.81 3.58 3.18
N ALA A 44 17.87 2.79 3.02
CA ALA A 44 18.06 2.02 1.82
C ALA A 44 16.89 1.06 1.61
N TYR A 45 16.32 1.09 0.41
CA TYR A 45 15.22 0.23 0.00
C TYR A 45 15.76 -0.90 -0.86
N ASP A 46 15.35 -2.13 -0.54
CA ASP A 46 15.65 -3.32 -1.31
C ASP A 46 14.34 -3.80 -1.96
N PRO A 47 14.21 -3.71 -3.29
CA PRO A 47 12.99 -4.12 -3.99
C PRO A 47 12.77 -5.64 -3.97
N CYS A 48 13.75 -6.42 -3.52
CA CYS A 48 13.71 -7.88 -3.52
C CYS A 48 13.26 -8.49 -2.18
N THR A 49 12.61 -7.71 -1.31
CA THR A 49 12.18 -8.12 0.05
C THR A 49 11.34 -9.39 0.09
N GLU A 50 10.45 -9.56 -0.89
CA GLU A 50 9.61 -10.74 -1.05
C GLU A 50 10.41 -12.05 -1.06
N ARG A 51 11.59 -12.04 -1.70
CA ARG A 51 12.47 -13.22 -1.79
C ARG A 51 12.96 -13.65 -0.41
N TYR A 52 13.26 -12.69 0.46
CA TYR A 52 13.70 -12.98 1.83
C TYR A 52 12.59 -13.63 2.64
N SER A 53 11.37 -13.12 2.53
CA SER A 53 10.18 -13.71 3.16
C SER A 53 9.96 -15.14 2.70
N LYS A 54 10.03 -15.39 1.39
CA LYS A 54 9.87 -16.75 0.82
C LYS A 54 10.91 -17.73 1.33
N VAL A 55 12.17 -17.31 1.47
CA VAL A 55 13.21 -18.15 2.08
C VAL A 55 12.92 -18.38 3.56
N TYR A 56 12.57 -17.34 4.31
CA TYR A 56 12.37 -17.40 5.76
C TYR A 56 11.19 -18.29 6.15
N PHE A 57 10.01 -18.09 5.56
CA PHE A 57 8.80 -18.84 5.90
C PHE A 57 8.79 -20.30 5.42
N ASN A 58 9.71 -20.69 4.53
CA ASN A 58 9.90 -22.08 4.12
C ASN A 58 10.94 -22.84 4.96
N ARG A 59 11.53 -22.22 5.99
CA ARG A 59 12.40 -22.90 6.94
C ARG A 59 11.59 -23.74 7.91
N LEU A 60 11.99 -25.00 8.12
CA LEU A 60 11.28 -25.93 9.01
C LEU A 60 11.22 -25.41 10.45
N GLU A 61 12.30 -24.82 10.94
CA GLU A 61 12.34 -24.25 12.29
C GLU A 61 11.40 -23.05 12.45
N VAL A 62 11.23 -22.23 11.40
CA VAL A 62 10.29 -21.10 11.40
C VAL A 62 8.85 -21.61 11.36
N GLN A 63 8.56 -22.58 10.48
CA GLN A 63 7.22 -23.20 10.42
C GLN A 63 6.85 -23.84 11.74
N LYS A 64 7.77 -24.58 12.36
CA LYS A 64 7.57 -25.19 13.67
C LYS A 64 7.30 -24.14 14.76
N ALA A 65 8.08 -23.05 14.79
CA ALA A 65 7.91 -21.98 15.76
C ALA A 65 6.58 -21.22 15.60
N LEU A 66 6.07 -21.12 14.37
CA LEU A 66 4.77 -20.51 14.05
C LEU A 66 3.60 -21.50 14.15
N HIS A 67 3.86 -22.76 14.53
CA HIS A 67 2.89 -23.85 14.48
C HIS A 67 2.21 -24.00 13.10
N ALA A 68 2.95 -23.68 12.04
CA ALA A 68 2.51 -23.82 10.65
C ALA A 68 2.95 -25.18 10.10
N ASN A 69 2.29 -25.62 9.02
CA ASN A 69 2.63 -26.85 8.30
C ASN A 69 2.64 -28.14 9.18
N VAL A 70 1.78 -28.20 10.19
CA VAL A 70 1.73 -29.30 11.17
C VAL A 70 1.44 -30.67 10.52
N THR A 71 0.70 -30.67 9.40
CA THR A 71 0.30 -31.88 8.67
C THR A 71 1.14 -32.16 7.41
N ALA A 72 2.28 -31.48 7.24
CA ALA A 72 3.15 -31.62 6.07
C ALA A 72 2.42 -31.41 4.72
N LEU A 73 2.02 -30.16 4.47
CA LEU A 73 1.51 -29.67 3.19
C LEU A 73 2.43 -30.05 2.03
N SER A 74 1.81 -30.42 0.91
CA SER A 74 2.49 -30.89 -0.30
C SER A 74 3.13 -29.78 -1.15
N TYR A 75 2.98 -28.52 -0.75
CA TYR A 75 3.46 -27.35 -1.47
C TYR A 75 4.16 -26.38 -0.52
N PRO A 76 5.14 -25.60 -1.02
CA PRO A 76 5.85 -24.61 -0.21
C PRO A 76 4.95 -23.40 0.08
N TRP A 77 5.31 -22.66 1.12
CA TRP A 77 4.75 -21.33 1.37
C TRP A 77 5.10 -20.37 0.24
N GLN A 78 4.12 -19.56 -0.18
CA GLN A 78 4.25 -18.47 -1.15
C GLN A 78 3.58 -17.21 -0.58
N THR A 79 3.99 -16.04 -1.06
CA THR A 79 3.41 -14.73 -0.75
C THR A 79 2.00 -14.57 -1.28
N CYS A 80 1.77 -15.01 -2.52
CA CYS A 80 0.50 -14.97 -3.24
C CYS A 80 0.19 -16.35 -3.86
N SER A 81 -1.10 -16.62 -4.10
CA SER A 81 -1.55 -17.81 -4.83
C SER A 81 -2.13 -17.43 -6.18
N ASP A 82 -1.43 -17.80 -7.26
CA ASP A 82 -1.90 -17.56 -8.63
C ASP A 82 -3.20 -18.30 -8.93
N ILE A 83 -3.44 -19.44 -8.29
CA ILE A 83 -4.70 -20.18 -8.44
C ILE A 83 -5.86 -19.34 -7.90
N VAL A 84 -5.73 -18.81 -6.68
CA VAL A 84 -6.78 -17.94 -6.11
C VAL A 84 -6.96 -16.68 -6.96
N GLY A 85 -5.87 -16.06 -7.41
CA GLY A 85 -5.92 -14.85 -8.25
C GLY A 85 -6.57 -15.06 -9.62
N ASN A 86 -6.26 -16.18 -10.29
CA ASN A 86 -6.74 -16.46 -11.66
C ASN A 86 -8.19 -16.97 -11.70
N TYR A 87 -8.67 -17.59 -10.61
CA TYR A 87 -10.00 -18.21 -10.56
C TYR A 87 -10.99 -17.47 -9.66
N TRP A 88 -10.68 -16.24 -9.21
CA TRP A 88 -11.62 -15.39 -8.48
C TRP A 88 -12.80 -14.96 -9.36
N THR A 89 -14.01 -14.86 -8.81
CA THR A 89 -15.23 -14.59 -9.60
C THR A 89 -16.00 -13.37 -9.14
N ASP A 90 -16.58 -13.38 -7.94
CA ASP A 90 -17.42 -12.30 -7.42
C ASP A 90 -16.57 -11.09 -7.01
N ALA A 91 -16.65 -10.03 -7.82
CA ALA A 91 -15.95 -8.77 -7.60
C ALA A 91 -16.87 -7.58 -7.92
N PRO A 92 -17.65 -7.09 -6.95
CA PRO A 92 -18.53 -5.94 -7.16
C PRO A 92 -17.75 -4.72 -7.65
N LEU A 93 -18.30 -4.03 -8.65
CA LEU A 93 -17.63 -2.89 -9.31
C LEU A 93 -17.39 -1.69 -8.37
N SER A 94 -18.07 -1.63 -7.23
CA SER A 94 -18.03 -0.47 -6.35
C SER A 94 -18.27 -0.85 -4.90
N MET A 95 -17.46 -0.29 -4.01
CA MET A 95 -17.65 -0.35 -2.56
C MET A 95 -18.45 0.85 -2.02
N LEU A 96 -18.76 1.85 -2.85
CA LEU A 96 -19.40 3.09 -2.40
C LEU A 96 -20.71 2.89 -1.61
N PRO A 97 -21.60 1.92 -1.95
CA PRO A 97 -22.78 1.65 -1.14
C PRO A 97 -22.43 1.24 0.30
N ILE A 98 -21.41 0.40 0.49
CA ILE A 98 -20.94 -0.05 1.80
C ILE A 98 -20.35 1.13 2.58
N TYR A 99 -19.55 1.98 1.92
CA TYR A 99 -19.05 3.21 2.57
C TYR A 99 -20.20 4.10 3.08
N LYS A 100 -21.28 4.27 2.31
CA LYS A 100 -22.44 5.06 2.76
C LYS A 100 -23.10 4.45 4.01
N GLU A 101 -23.26 3.13 4.03
CA GLU A 101 -23.82 2.41 5.19
C GLU A 101 -22.96 2.60 6.45
N LEU A 102 -21.65 2.36 6.34
CA LEU A 102 -20.73 2.46 7.47
C LEU A 102 -20.57 3.90 7.98
N ILE A 103 -20.60 4.89 7.07
CA ILE A 103 -20.62 6.31 7.43
C ILE A 103 -21.91 6.66 8.18
N ALA A 104 -23.08 6.18 7.71
CA ALA A 104 -24.35 6.40 8.38
C ALA A 104 -24.41 5.74 9.77
N ALA A 105 -23.74 4.60 9.95
CA ALA A 105 -23.57 3.93 11.24
C ALA A 105 -22.59 4.65 12.19
N GLY A 106 -21.91 5.72 11.74
CA GLY A 106 -20.97 6.49 12.56
C GLY A 106 -19.60 5.81 12.74
N LEU A 107 -19.26 4.83 11.90
CA LEU A 107 -17.94 4.21 11.92
C LEU A 107 -16.89 5.18 11.40
N ARG A 108 -15.71 5.15 12.04
CA ARG A 108 -14.57 5.97 11.63
C ARG A 108 -13.90 5.34 10.41
N ILE A 109 -13.92 6.06 9.28
CA ILE A 109 -13.33 5.60 8.02
C ILE A 109 -12.20 6.54 7.60
N TRP A 110 -11.01 5.96 7.43
CA TRP A 110 -9.85 6.62 6.87
C TRP A 110 -9.40 5.87 5.62
N VAL A 111 -9.17 6.60 4.54
CA VAL A 111 -8.60 6.07 3.30
C VAL A 111 -7.25 6.73 3.10
N TYR A 112 -6.22 5.94 2.80
CA TYR A 112 -4.89 6.47 2.52
C TYR A 112 -4.29 5.92 1.24
N SER A 113 -3.38 6.68 0.62
CA SER A 113 -2.72 6.30 -0.64
C SER A 113 -1.29 6.86 -0.71
N GLY A 114 -0.35 6.06 -1.18
CA GLY A 114 1.00 6.50 -1.53
C GLY A 114 0.99 7.18 -2.90
N ASP A 115 1.60 8.36 -3.02
CA ASP A 115 1.50 9.17 -4.24
C ASP A 115 2.44 8.76 -5.39
N THR A 116 3.20 7.67 -5.21
CA THR A 116 4.08 7.08 -6.23
C THR A 116 3.64 5.69 -6.67
N ASP A 117 2.47 5.24 -6.24
CA ASP A 117 1.81 4.01 -6.69
C ASP A 117 1.12 4.23 -8.05
N ALA A 118 1.38 3.34 -9.01
CA ALA A 118 0.69 3.30 -10.30
C ALA A 118 -0.37 2.20 -10.39
N VAL A 119 -0.41 1.24 -9.47
CA VAL A 119 -1.39 0.13 -9.47
C VAL A 119 -2.76 0.62 -9.01
N VAL A 120 -2.82 1.34 -7.89
CA VAL A 120 -4.04 2.00 -7.38
C VAL A 120 -3.74 3.46 -7.03
N PRO A 121 -3.57 4.32 -8.04
CA PRO A 121 -3.02 5.66 -7.84
C PRO A 121 -3.96 6.56 -7.04
N VAL A 122 -3.38 7.61 -6.41
CA VAL A 122 -4.11 8.65 -5.67
C VAL A 122 -5.29 9.20 -6.47
N THR A 123 -5.12 9.40 -7.78
CA THR A 123 -6.17 9.90 -8.67
C THR A 123 -7.41 9.01 -8.70
N ALA A 124 -7.23 7.68 -8.76
CA ALA A 124 -8.35 6.73 -8.75
C ALA A 124 -9.10 6.76 -7.41
N THR A 125 -8.35 6.85 -6.31
CA THR A 125 -8.91 6.97 -4.95
C THR A 125 -9.68 8.29 -4.79
N ARG A 126 -9.14 9.42 -5.26
CA ARG A 126 -9.82 10.73 -5.21
C ARG A 126 -11.13 10.72 -5.98
N TYR A 127 -11.13 10.25 -7.23
CA TYR A 127 -12.38 10.16 -8.01
C TYR A 127 -13.43 9.27 -7.33
N SER A 128 -13.01 8.16 -6.72
CA SER A 128 -13.91 7.25 -6.00
C SER A 128 -14.53 7.92 -4.78
N ILE A 129 -13.73 8.64 -3.98
CA ILE A 129 -14.22 9.37 -2.80
C ILE A 129 -15.11 10.56 -3.22
N ASP A 130 -14.76 11.28 -4.28
CA ASP A 130 -15.55 12.40 -4.81
C ASP A 130 -16.92 11.96 -5.34
N ALA A 131 -17.08 10.68 -5.71
CA ALA A 131 -18.36 10.08 -6.08
C ALA A 131 -19.30 9.85 -4.88
N LEU A 132 -18.80 9.84 -3.64
CA LEU A 132 -19.64 9.79 -2.44
C LEU A 132 -20.39 11.10 -2.17
N LYS A 133 -19.94 12.22 -2.74
CA LYS A 133 -20.54 13.56 -2.55
C LYS A 133 -20.63 13.96 -1.07
N LEU A 134 -19.63 13.59 -0.28
CA LEU A 134 -19.55 13.97 1.12
C LEU A 134 -19.21 15.47 1.26
N PRO A 135 -19.82 16.20 2.19
CA PRO A 135 -19.43 17.57 2.49
C PRO A 135 -17.99 17.64 3.03
N THR A 136 -17.17 18.53 2.48
CA THR A 136 -15.83 18.83 3.01
C THR A 136 -15.96 19.57 4.36
N VAL A 137 -15.28 19.06 5.38
CA VAL A 137 -15.15 19.69 6.71
C VAL A 137 -13.84 20.48 6.79
N ILE A 138 -12.76 19.94 6.24
CA ILE A 138 -11.45 20.59 6.17
C ILE A 138 -10.92 20.43 4.75
N ASN A 139 -10.62 21.56 4.10
CA ASN A 139 -10.05 21.60 2.76
C ASN A 139 -8.69 20.92 2.71
N TRP A 140 -8.30 20.46 1.51
CA TRP A 140 -7.01 19.83 1.24
C TRP A 140 -5.83 20.64 1.83
N TYR A 141 -5.11 20.06 2.79
CA TYR A 141 -4.00 20.72 3.50
C TYR A 141 -2.77 19.81 3.59
N PRO A 142 -1.55 20.38 3.57
CA PRO A 142 -0.34 19.60 3.83
C PRO A 142 -0.27 19.21 5.30
N TRP A 143 0.16 17.99 5.57
CA TRP A 143 0.50 17.55 6.92
C TRP A 143 2.01 17.34 7.05
N TYR A 144 2.54 17.59 8.25
CA TYR A 144 3.96 17.74 8.48
C TYR A 144 4.51 16.75 9.48
N ASP A 145 5.80 16.50 9.31
CA ASP A 145 6.55 15.61 10.15
C ASP A 145 7.98 16.16 10.33
N ASN A 146 8.24 16.79 11.47
CA ASN A 146 9.46 17.58 11.74
C ASN A 146 9.74 18.66 10.68
N GLY A 147 8.71 19.45 10.35
CA GLY A 147 8.83 20.57 9.38
C GLY A 147 8.95 20.14 7.91
N LYS A 148 8.90 18.84 7.61
CA LYS A 148 8.84 18.32 6.24
C LYS A 148 7.43 17.85 5.93
N VAL A 149 6.96 18.11 4.71
CA VAL A 149 5.66 17.61 4.25
C VAL A 149 5.69 16.08 4.23
N GLY A 150 4.81 15.46 5.02
CA GLY A 150 4.57 14.02 5.02
C GLY A 150 3.56 13.59 3.96
N GLY A 151 2.70 14.52 3.54
CA GLY A 151 1.72 14.37 2.46
C GLY A 151 0.60 15.39 2.61
N TRP A 152 -0.60 15.04 2.13
CA TRP A 152 -1.78 15.88 2.25
C TRP A 152 -2.94 15.14 2.88
N SER A 153 -3.89 15.88 3.44
CA SER A 153 -5.12 15.33 3.98
C SER A 153 -6.31 16.21 3.66
N GLN A 154 -7.48 15.60 3.57
CA GLN A 154 -8.77 16.27 3.47
C GLN A 154 -9.78 15.52 4.34
N ALA A 155 -10.53 16.27 5.14
CA ALA A 155 -11.57 15.71 5.99
C ALA A 155 -12.94 16.01 5.39
N TYR A 156 -13.74 14.97 5.24
CA TYR A 156 -15.14 15.02 4.87
C TYR A 156 -16.01 14.64 6.07
N LYS A 157 -17.30 14.94 6.01
CA LYS A 157 -18.25 14.45 7.03
C LYS A 157 -18.32 12.91 6.94
N GLY A 158 -17.69 12.24 7.89
CA GLY A 158 -17.68 10.77 8.02
C GLY A 158 -16.47 10.05 7.39
N LEU A 159 -15.55 10.75 6.73
CA LEU A 159 -14.38 10.13 6.09
C LEU A 159 -13.18 11.07 6.08
N THR A 160 -11.97 10.54 6.31
CA THR A 160 -10.71 11.27 6.12
C THR A 160 -9.88 10.62 5.01
N LEU A 161 -9.43 11.43 4.05
CA LEU A 161 -8.46 11.03 3.04
C LEU A 161 -7.07 11.53 3.43
N VAL A 162 -6.06 10.67 3.30
CA VAL A 162 -4.64 11.01 3.55
C VAL A 162 -3.76 10.51 2.40
N THR A 163 -2.88 11.34 1.88
CA THR A 163 -1.79 10.89 1.00
C THR A 163 -0.47 10.89 1.76
N VAL A 164 0.45 10.03 1.33
CA VAL A 164 1.80 9.93 1.89
C VAL A 164 2.84 10.14 0.80
N THR A 165 3.63 11.20 0.94
CA THR A 165 4.52 11.66 -0.13
C THR A 165 5.76 10.81 -0.31
N GLY A 166 5.99 10.39 -1.55
CA GLY A 166 7.06 9.51 -1.97
C GLY A 166 6.90 8.06 -1.46
N ALA A 167 5.68 7.67 -1.08
CA ALA A 167 5.33 6.29 -0.78
C ALA A 167 4.74 5.59 -2.00
N GLY A 168 5.11 4.33 -2.21
CA GLY A 168 4.44 3.45 -3.17
C GLY A 168 3.16 2.81 -2.61
N HIS A 169 2.73 1.72 -3.22
CA HIS A 169 1.55 0.93 -2.84
C HIS A 169 1.66 0.44 -1.39
N GLU A 170 2.83 -0.12 -1.03
CA GLU A 170 3.14 -0.49 0.35
C GLU A 170 3.68 0.72 1.13
N VAL A 171 2.77 1.60 1.56
CA VAL A 171 3.13 2.82 2.30
C VAL A 171 4.04 2.57 3.51
N PRO A 172 3.79 1.57 4.38
CA PRO A 172 4.66 1.29 5.52
C PRO A 172 6.07 0.81 5.15
N LEU A 173 6.25 0.20 3.97
CA LEU A 173 7.56 -0.22 3.47
C LEU A 173 8.40 0.99 3.04
N HIS A 174 7.82 1.89 2.24
CA HIS A 174 8.51 3.05 1.68
C HIS A 174 8.64 4.24 2.65
N ARG A 175 7.68 4.35 3.58
CA ARG A 175 7.53 5.50 4.49
C ARG A 175 7.11 5.03 5.89
N PRO A 176 7.91 4.19 6.58
CA PRO A 176 7.53 3.58 7.85
C PRO A 176 7.20 4.61 8.94
N ARG A 177 7.95 5.71 9.00
CA ARG A 177 7.75 6.77 10.00
C ARG A 177 6.42 7.50 9.80
N GLN A 178 6.13 7.90 8.56
CA GLN A 178 4.90 8.58 8.18
C GLN A 178 3.69 7.65 8.32
N ALA A 179 3.82 6.38 7.91
CA ALA A 179 2.79 5.37 8.10
C ALA A 179 2.44 5.18 9.58
N PHE A 180 3.45 5.17 10.47
CA PHE A 180 3.22 5.08 11.90
C PHE A 180 2.49 6.31 12.47
N ILE A 181 2.82 7.52 11.99
CA ILE A 181 2.12 8.76 12.37
C ILE A 181 0.66 8.71 11.92
N LEU A 182 0.40 8.27 10.68
CA LEU A 182 -0.95 8.09 10.15
C LEU A 182 -1.73 7.11 11.01
N PHE A 183 -1.16 5.93 11.29
CA PHE A 183 -1.81 4.90 12.11
C PHE A 183 -2.13 5.40 13.52
N ARG A 184 -1.19 6.07 14.19
CA ARG A 184 -1.41 6.67 15.51
C ARG A 184 -2.52 7.72 15.47
N SER A 185 -2.53 8.59 14.45
CA SER A 185 -3.56 9.63 14.30
C SER A 185 -4.96 9.02 14.11
N PHE A 186 -5.06 7.95 13.32
CA PHE A 186 -6.29 7.17 13.16
C PHE A 186 -6.78 6.54 14.48
N LEU A 187 -5.87 5.93 15.26
CA LEU A 187 -6.22 5.31 16.54
C LEU A 187 -6.66 6.36 17.58
N GLU A 188 -5.96 7.48 17.65
CA GLU A 188 -6.25 8.58 18.58
C GLU A 188 -7.43 9.46 18.15
N ASN A 189 -8.01 9.19 16.97
CA ASN A 189 -9.06 10.02 16.37
C ASN A 189 -8.63 11.49 16.24
N LYS A 190 -7.39 11.72 15.83
CA LYS A 190 -6.83 13.05 15.57
C LYS A 190 -6.57 13.21 14.08
N LEU A 191 -6.77 14.41 13.58
CA LEU A 191 -6.40 14.77 12.21
C LEU A 191 -4.88 14.67 12.03
N MET A 192 -4.44 14.60 10.77
CA MET A 192 -3.01 14.64 10.48
C MET A 192 -2.41 15.98 10.95
N PRO A 193 -1.19 15.99 11.48
CA PRO A 193 -0.56 17.18 12.05
C PRO A 193 -0.31 18.23 10.97
N SER A 194 -0.86 19.44 11.15
CA SER A 194 -0.64 20.62 10.29
C SER A 194 0.34 21.60 10.91
#